data_AF-A0A2R6CUZ9-F1
#
_entry.id   AF-A0A2R6CUZ9-F1
#
_cell.length_a   1.000
_cell.length_b   1.000
_cell.length_c   1.000
_cell.angle_alpha   90.00
_cell.angle_beta   90.00
_cell.angle_gamma   90.00
#
_symmetry.space_group_name_H-M   'P 1'
#
loop_
_entity.id
_entity.type
_entity.pdbx_description
1 polymer ?
#
loop_
_entity_poly.entity_id
_entity_poly.type
_entity_poly.pdbx_seq_one_letter_code
_entity_poly.pdbx_strand_id
1 'polypeptide(L)'
;MKDGYLVDTPAPGVYRPVDSSSDVPFSKFYKPNELPPKIELSDDIIQAYGRAMHSLGRLDGFWTEIENPETVFGLFVYKEAEQSSQVEGTRVTVSDMYKEGEDSKDIREARNYASALKQAAKQLSKTGRFRGNLSNELLKDLHRELMEKGRTVTRGLMNRLVLELESVSFHRKPKLRRREWRTLRNICSLRGRTPI
;
A
#
# COMPACT_ATOMS: atom_id res chain seq x y z
N MET A 1 5.61 11.12 24.67
CA MET A 1 7.05 10.84 24.70
C MET A 1 7.28 9.33 24.57
N LYS A 2 7.78 8.92 23.39
CA LYS A 2 8.65 7.76 23.21
C LYS A 2 9.59 8.13 22.05
N ASP A 3 10.87 8.25 22.37
CA ASP A 3 12.03 8.16 21.48
C ASP A 3 12.05 9.04 20.21
N GLY A 4 12.54 10.28 20.37
CA GLY A 4 13.38 10.97 19.37
C GLY A 4 12.73 11.49 18.07
N TYR A 5 11.52 11.06 17.72
CA TYR A 5 10.78 11.60 16.58
C TYR A 5 9.62 12.45 17.08
N LEU A 6 9.89 13.73 17.32
CA LEU A 6 8.82 14.73 17.37
C LEU A 6 8.28 14.85 15.94
N VAL A 7 7.13 14.24 15.67
CA VAL A 7 6.33 14.64 14.53
C VAL A 7 5.73 16.00 14.93
N ASP A 8 6.49 17.07 14.71
CA ASP A 8 6.11 18.45 15.07
C ASP A 8 4.82 18.90 14.35
N THR A 9 4.45 18.19 13.28
CA THR A 9 3.21 18.38 12.54
C THR A 9 2.10 17.46 13.06
N PRO A 10 0.91 18.02 13.42
CA PRO A 10 -0.24 17.19 13.74
C PRO A 10 -0.64 16.32 12.53
N ALA A 11 -1.16 15.12 12.80
CA ALA A 11 -1.62 14.21 11.76
C ALA A 11 -2.61 14.92 10.81
N PRO A 12 -2.48 14.75 9.48
CA PRO A 12 -3.27 15.47 8.50
C PRO A 12 -4.76 15.06 8.54
N GLY A 13 -5.57 15.88 9.19
CA GLY A 13 -7.01 15.66 9.35
C GLY A 13 -7.63 16.58 10.39
N VAL A 14 -8.90 16.36 10.68
CA VAL A 14 -9.65 17.14 11.67
C VAL A 14 -10.51 16.23 12.55
N TYR A 15 -10.55 16.51 13.85
CA TYR A 15 -11.54 15.89 14.74
C TYR A 15 -12.90 16.57 14.56
N ARG A 16 -13.93 15.76 14.32
CA ARG A 16 -15.32 16.23 14.20
C ARG A 16 -16.12 15.73 15.40
N PRO A 17 -17.00 16.56 15.98
CA PRO A 17 -17.90 16.10 17.03
C PRO A 17 -18.87 15.07 16.47
N VAL A 18 -19.25 14.12 17.31
CA VAL A 18 -20.35 13.20 17.05
C VAL A 18 -21.66 13.89 17.45
N ASP A 19 -22.72 13.67 16.68
CA ASP A 19 -24.05 14.15 17.06
C ASP A 19 -24.50 13.47 18.36
N SER A 20 -25.05 14.25 19.29
CA SER A 20 -25.54 13.75 20.59
C SER A 20 -26.71 12.76 20.45
N SER A 21 -27.33 12.69 19.27
CA SER A 21 -28.35 11.70 18.92
C SER A 21 -27.78 10.32 18.54
N SER A 22 -26.47 10.21 18.31
CA SER A 22 -25.82 8.96 17.88
C SER A 22 -25.45 8.10 19.09
N ASP A 23 -25.89 6.84 19.09
CA ASP A 23 -25.57 5.86 20.15
C ASP A 23 -24.15 5.28 19.96
N VAL A 24 -23.14 6.12 20.13
CA VAL A 24 -21.72 5.71 20.07
C VAL A 24 -20.96 6.18 21.31
N PRO A 25 -20.00 5.40 21.83
CA PRO A 25 -19.35 5.66 23.12
C PRO A 25 -18.27 6.78 23.07
N PHE A 26 -18.19 7.55 22.00
CA PHE A 26 -17.16 8.59 21.80
C PHE A 26 -17.77 9.92 21.35
N SER A 27 -17.20 11.03 21.83
CA SER A 27 -17.73 12.38 21.57
C SER A 27 -17.15 13.04 20.31
N LYS A 28 -16.05 12.50 19.76
CA LYS A 28 -15.38 13.00 18.56
C LYS A 28 -14.83 11.85 17.73
N PHE A 29 -14.76 12.04 16.41
CA PHE A 29 -14.09 11.11 15.50
C PHE A 29 -13.05 11.84 14.64
N TYR A 30 -12.02 11.12 14.21
CA TYR A 30 -10.98 11.66 13.33
C TYR A 30 -11.40 11.53 11.86
N LYS A 31 -11.42 12.65 11.14
CA LYS A 31 -11.61 12.68 9.68
C LYS A 31 -10.27 13.00 9.01
N PRO A 32 -9.61 12.05 8.34
CA PRO A 32 -8.38 12.32 7.61
C PRO A 32 -8.63 13.31 6.45
N ASN A 33 -7.57 14.02 6.04
CA ASN A 33 -7.61 14.81 4.81
C ASN A 33 -7.89 13.92 3.60
N GLU A 34 -8.57 14.47 2.59
CA GLU A 34 -8.86 13.72 1.37
C GLU A 34 -7.58 13.32 0.66
N LEU A 35 -7.52 12.07 0.20
CA LEU A 35 -6.45 11.61 -0.67
C LEU A 35 -6.71 12.05 -2.13
N PRO A 36 -5.67 12.41 -2.87
CA PRO A 36 -4.27 12.45 -2.43
C PRO A 36 -3.87 13.76 -1.75
N PRO A 37 -2.87 13.72 -0.87
CA PRO A 37 -2.29 14.94 -0.34
C PRO A 37 -1.66 15.77 -1.47
N LYS A 38 -1.58 17.09 -1.27
CA LYS A 38 -0.74 17.94 -2.12
C LYS A 38 0.72 17.62 -1.80
N ILE A 39 1.47 17.21 -2.81
CA ILE A 39 2.91 16.93 -2.70
C ILE A 39 3.64 18.04 -3.45
N GLU A 40 4.51 18.76 -2.76
CA GLU A 40 5.44 19.70 -3.39
C GLU A 40 6.67 18.92 -3.84
N LEU A 41 6.95 18.90 -5.15
CA LEU A 41 8.10 18.19 -5.71
C LEU A 41 9.35 19.07 -5.59
N SER A 42 9.96 19.08 -4.41
CA SER A 42 11.27 19.72 -4.22
C SER A 42 12.37 18.96 -4.97
N ASP A 43 13.49 19.63 -5.22
CA ASP A 43 14.66 19.02 -5.85
C ASP A 43 15.14 17.79 -5.08
N ASP A 44 15.09 17.83 -3.74
CA ASP A 44 15.45 16.69 -2.89
C ASP A 44 14.57 15.47 -3.12
N ILE A 45 13.25 15.67 -3.28
CA ILE A 45 12.30 14.59 -3.57
C ILE A 45 12.57 14.01 -4.96
N ILE A 46 12.81 14.87 -5.95
CA ILE A 46 13.12 14.44 -7.33
C ILE A 46 14.40 13.62 -7.35
N GLN A 47 15.44 14.08 -6.65
CA GLN A 47 16.70 13.34 -6.54
C GLN A 47 16.53 12.00 -5.80
N ALA A 48 15.79 11.98 -4.69
CA ALA A 48 15.49 10.74 -3.96
C ALA A 48 14.72 9.75 -4.83
N TYR A 49 13.72 10.23 -5.58
CA TYR A 49 12.96 9.42 -6.54
C TYR A 49 13.88 8.85 -7.62
N GLY A 50 14.76 9.66 -8.21
CA GLY A 50 15.74 9.20 -9.19
C GLY A 50 16.66 8.11 -8.66
N ARG A 51 17.19 8.27 -7.43
CA ARG A 51 18.01 7.23 -6.77
C ARG A 51 17.24 5.94 -6.51
N ALA A 52 15.98 6.05 -6.09
CA ALA A 52 15.12 4.89 -5.85
C ALA A 52 14.84 4.14 -7.16
N MET A 53 14.45 4.84 -8.21
CA MET A 53 14.21 4.26 -9.54
C MET A 53 15.46 3.58 -10.11
N HIS A 54 16.63 4.22 -9.99
CA HIS A 54 17.89 3.62 -10.43
C HIS A 54 18.23 2.34 -9.65
N SER A 55 18.01 2.33 -8.34
CA SER A 55 18.26 1.15 -7.49
C SER A 55 17.30 0.00 -7.82
N LEU A 56 16.03 0.30 -8.09
CA LEU A 56 15.04 -0.68 -8.57
C LEU A 56 15.42 -1.24 -9.93
N GLY A 57 15.86 -0.41 -10.88
CA GLY A 57 16.32 -0.87 -12.19
C GLY A 57 17.56 -1.77 -12.10
N ARG A 58 18.49 -1.47 -11.19
CA ARG A 58 19.66 -2.35 -10.92
C ARG A 58 19.23 -3.69 -10.34
N LEU A 59 18.25 -3.72 -9.44
CA LEU A 59 17.70 -4.95 -8.88
C LEU A 59 17.02 -5.80 -9.96
N ASP A 60 16.24 -5.17 -10.84
CA ASP A 60 15.58 -5.84 -11.97
C ASP A 60 16.59 -6.44 -12.95
N GLY A 61 17.66 -5.71 -13.28
CA GLY A 61 18.75 -6.25 -14.09
C GLY A 61 19.51 -7.39 -13.40
N PHE A 62 19.68 -7.35 -12.08
CA PHE A 62 20.30 -8.46 -11.34
C PHE A 62 19.40 -9.71 -11.34
N TRP A 63 18.07 -9.53 -11.35
CA TRP A 63 17.11 -10.64 -11.41
C TRP A 63 17.24 -11.46 -12.71
N THR A 64 17.56 -10.82 -13.83
CA THR A 64 17.67 -11.49 -15.14
C THR A 64 18.93 -12.34 -15.29
N GLU A 65 19.96 -12.09 -14.48
CA GLU A 65 21.25 -12.80 -14.54
C GLU A 65 21.28 -14.07 -13.67
N ILE A 66 20.25 -14.31 -12.85
CA ILE A 66 20.21 -15.46 -11.93
C ILE A 66 19.44 -16.63 -12.55
N GLU A 67 20.04 -17.82 -12.53
CA GLU A 67 19.43 -19.04 -13.08
C GLU A 67 18.16 -19.48 -12.33
N ASN A 68 18.12 -19.33 -11.00
CA ASN A 68 16.96 -19.66 -10.17
C ASN A 68 16.67 -18.55 -9.14
N PRO A 69 16.02 -17.45 -9.58
CA PRO A 69 15.79 -16.30 -8.72
C PRO A 69 14.81 -16.62 -7.59
N GLU A 70 13.85 -17.53 -7.78
CA GLU A 70 12.89 -17.91 -6.73
C GLU A 70 13.59 -18.47 -5.48
N THR A 71 14.65 -19.27 -5.67
CA THR A 71 15.43 -19.82 -4.54
C THR A 71 16.28 -18.74 -3.87
N VAL A 72 16.94 -17.88 -4.65
CA VAL A 72 17.80 -16.82 -4.11
C VAL A 72 16.96 -15.77 -3.38
N PHE A 73 15.84 -15.36 -3.99
CA PHE A 73 15.02 -14.28 -3.46
C PHE A 73 13.94 -14.71 -2.48
N GLY A 74 13.60 -16.01 -2.45
CA GLY A 74 12.67 -16.57 -1.48
C GLY A 74 13.07 -16.32 -0.02
N LEU A 75 14.37 -16.16 0.26
CA LEU A 75 14.91 -15.78 1.56
C LEU A 75 14.62 -14.33 1.94
N PHE A 76 14.60 -13.40 0.96
CA PHE A 76 14.34 -11.99 1.24
C PHE A 76 12.91 -11.75 1.73
N VAL A 77 11.94 -12.58 1.34
CA VAL A 77 10.58 -12.51 1.90
C VAL A 77 10.59 -12.78 3.41
N TYR A 78 11.37 -13.77 3.85
CA TYR A 78 11.55 -14.02 5.28
C TYR A 78 12.36 -12.91 5.95
N LYS A 79 13.35 -12.34 5.28
CA LYS A 79 14.11 -11.22 5.83
C LYS A 79 13.23 -9.97 6.02
N GLU A 80 12.34 -9.71 5.08
CA GLU A 80 11.36 -8.63 5.17
C GLU A 80 10.34 -8.88 6.29
N ALA A 81 9.88 -10.13 6.46
CA ALA A 81 9.04 -10.51 7.59
C ALA A 81 9.74 -10.31 8.95
N GLU A 82 11.04 -10.64 9.03
CA GLU A 82 11.87 -10.42 10.20
C GLU A 82 11.96 -8.93 10.55
N GLN A 83 12.30 -8.10 9.56
CA GLN A 83 12.45 -6.65 9.74
C GLN A 83 11.14 -5.98 10.10
N SER A 84 10.04 -6.38 9.46
CA SER A 84 8.69 -5.93 9.80
C SER A 84 8.32 -6.28 11.24
N SER A 85 8.61 -7.52 11.68
CA SER A 85 8.36 -7.96 13.04
C SER A 85 9.16 -7.17 14.07
N GLN A 86 10.42 -6.82 13.76
CA GLN A 86 11.28 -6.02 14.63
C GLN A 86 10.78 -4.60 14.83
N VAL A 87 10.21 -3.97 13.79
CA VAL A 87 9.60 -2.64 13.90
C VAL A 87 8.42 -2.64 14.88
N GLU A 88 7.66 -3.74 14.91
CA GLU A 88 6.54 -3.92 15.83
C GLU A 88 6.97 -4.35 17.26
N GLY A 89 8.28 -4.47 17.49
CA GLY A 89 8.87 -4.78 18.80
C GLY A 89 9.10 -6.27 19.05
N THR A 90 8.90 -7.11 18.04
CA THR A 90 9.01 -8.56 18.15
C THR A 90 10.41 -9.05 17.79
N ARG A 91 10.95 -10.02 18.54
CA ARG A 91 12.28 -10.61 18.30
C ARG A 91 12.16 -11.97 17.61
N VAL A 92 11.84 -11.93 16.32
CA VAL A 92 11.88 -13.12 15.44
C VAL A 92 13.10 -12.99 14.53
N THR A 93 13.80 -14.10 14.26
CA THR A 93 14.84 -14.18 13.24
C THR A 93 14.41 -15.05 12.06
N VAL A 94 15.06 -14.91 10.90
CA VAL A 94 14.87 -15.85 9.79
C VAL A 94 15.14 -17.30 10.23
N SER A 95 16.17 -17.54 11.05
CA SER A 95 16.48 -18.91 11.52
C SER A 95 15.32 -19.51 12.29
N ASP A 96 14.66 -18.73 13.16
CA ASP A 96 13.51 -19.19 13.94
C ASP A 96 12.32 -19.54 13.04
N MET A 97 12.12 -18.78 11.95
CA MET A 97 11.09 -19.10 10.95
C MET A 97 11.36 -20.41 10.20
N TYR A 98 12.61 -20.84 10.05
CA TYR A 98 12.97 -22.11 9.37
C TYR A 98 12.97 -23.35 10.27
N LYS A 99 13.08 -23.20 11.60
CA LYS A 99 13.08 -24.35 12.52
C LYS A 99 11.70 -24.99 12.62
N GLU A 100 11.60 -26.29 12.34
CA GLU A 100 10.35 -27.03 12.57
C GLU A 100 10.12 -27.28 14.07
N GLY A 101 8.87 -27.11 14.52
CA GLY A 101 8.45 -27.38 15.90
C GLY A 101 8.55 -26.21 16.88
N GLU A 102 9.22 -25.11 16.52
CA GLU A 102 9.17 -23.85 17.29
C GLU A 102 7.94 -23.03 16.82
N ASP A 103 6.96 -22.89 17.71
CA ASP A 103 5.62 -22.36 17.36
C ASP A 103 5.18 -21.26 18.32
N SER A 104 6.13 -20.37 18.67
CA SER A 104 5.78 -19.15 19.38
C SER A 104 4.80 -18.34 18.52
N LYS A 105 3.91 -17.61 19.20
CA LYS A 105 2.92 -16.76 18.52
C LYS A 105 3.59 -15.79 17.54
N ASP A 106 4.72 -15.23 17.95
CA ASP A 106 5.52 -14.27 17.21
C ASP A 106 6.12 -14.88 15.94
N ILE A 107 6.71 -16.08 16.04
CA ILE A 107 7.25 -16.82 14.89
C ILE A 107 6.13 -17.15 13.91
N ARG A 108 4.97 -17.56 14.41
CA ARG A 108 3.81 -17.84 13.57
C ARG A 108 3.30 -16.58 12.85
N GLU A 109 3.24 -15.44 13.52
CA GLU A 109 2.82 -14.17 12.91
C GLU A 109 3.78 -13.76 11.77
N ALA A 110 5.09 -13.89 12.00
CA ALA A 110 6.10 -13.62 10.97
C ALA A 110 6.03 -14.62 9.79
N ARG A 111 5.76 -15.90 10.05
CA ARG A 111 5.53 -16.92 8.99
C ARG A 111 4.27 -16.60 8.18
N ASN A 112 3.18 -16.21 8.84
CA ASN A 112 1.94 -15.81 8.19
C ASN A 112 2.15 -14.58 7.30
N TYR A 113 2.92 -13.59 7.76
CA TYR A 113 3.29 -12.43 6.95
C TYR A 113 4.03 -12.85 5.68
N ALA A 114 5.06 -13.69 5.80
CA ALA A 114 5.82 -14.19 4.66
C ALA A 114 4.94 -14.99 3.69
N SER A 115 4.02 -15.82 4.19
CA SER A 115 3.03 -16.56 3.40
C SER A 115 2.11 -15.60 2.64
N ALA A 116 1.50 -14.65 3.34
CA ALA A 116 0.58 -13.66 2.79
C ALA A 116 1.23 -12.86 1.65
N LEU A 117 2.46 -12.37 1.86
CA LEU A 117 3.21 -11.62 0.86
C LEU A 117 3.50 -12.46 -0.39
N LYS A 118 3.95 -13.71 -0.23
CA LYS A 118 4.21 -14.63 -1.35
C LYS A 118 2.93 -14.91 -2.15
N GLN A 119 1.81 -15.14 -1.46
CA GLN A 119 0.52 -15.40 -2.10
C GLN A 119 0.01 -14.18 -2.88
N ALA A 120 0.05 -12.98 -2.30
CA ALA A 120 -0.29 -11.75 -3.01
C ALA A 120 0.59 -11.53 -4.24
N ALA A 121 1.91 -11.67 -4.11
CA ALA A 121 2.82 -11.51 -5.23
C ALA A 121 2.52 -12.51 -6.37
N LYS A 122 2.24 -13.77 -6.02
CA LYS A 122 1.84 -14.81 -6.98
C LYS A 122 0.50 -14.48 -7.65
N GLN A 123 -0.49 -14.02 -6.88
CA GLN A 123 -1.80 -13.62 -7.41
C GLN A 123 -1.66 -12.44 -8.37
N LEU A 124 -0.97 -11.37 -7.97
CA LEU A 124 -0.75 -10.18 -8.79
C LEU A 124 0.06 -10.49 -10.06
N SER A 125 0.98 -11.45 -10.00
CA SER A 125 1.71 -11.89 -11.19
C SER A 125 0.81 -12.64 -12.19
N LYS A 126 -0.27 -13.29 -11.72
CA LYS A 126 -1.25 -13.96 -12.59
C LYS A 126 -2.32 -13.02 -13.12
N THR A 127 -2.85 -12.13 -12.28
CA THR A 127 -3.97 -11.24 -12.64
C THR A 127 -3.51 -9.95 -13.32
N GLY A 128 -2.21 -9.64 -13.25
CA GLY A 128 -1.60 -8.41 -13.76
C GLY A 128 -1.34 -7.38 -12.66
N ARG A 129 -0.26 -6.60 -12.80
CA ARG A 129 0.18 -5.61 -11.80
C ARG A 129 -0.33 -4.20 -12.11
N PHE A 130 -1.63 -4.07 -12.35
CA PHE A 130 -2.28 -2.75 -12.52
C PHE A 130 -3.11 -2.39 -11.30
N ARG A 131 -3.31 -1.09 -11.07
CA ARG A 131 -3.96 -0.54 -9.86
C ARG A 131 -5.33 -1.14 -9.54
N GLY A 132 -6.12 -1.52 -10.55
CA GLY A 132 -7.43 -2.15 -10.35
C GLY A 132 -7.38 -3.49 -9.61
N ASN A 133 -6.23 -4.17 -9.63
CA ASN A 133 -6.01 -5.41 -8.90
C ASN A 133 -5.52 -5.19 -7.45
N LEU A 134 -5.12 -3.97 -7.09
CA LEU A 134 -4.88 -3.55 -5.71
C LEU A 134 -6.21 -3.13 -5.08
N SER A 135 -7.06 -4.14 -4.82
CA SER A 135 -8.42 -3.94 -4.35
C SER A 135 -8.54 -4.10 -2.83
N ASN A 136 -9.64 -3.59 -2.27
CA ASN A 136 -9.99 -3.85 -0.87
C ASN A 136 -10.17 -5.34 -0.57
N GLU A 137 -10.57 -6.13 -1.56
CA GLU A 137 -10.70 -7.58 -1.39
C GLU A 137 -9.31 -8.23 -1.23
N LEU A 138 -8.33 -7.84 -2.05
CA LEU A 138 -6.94 -8.28 -1.88
C LEU A 138 -6.41 -7.91 -0.48
N LEU A 139 -6.69 -6.69 0.00
CA LEU A 139 -6.29 -6.26 1.34
C LEU A 139 -6.95 -7.09 2.44
N LYS A 140 -8.25 -7.39 2.32
CA LYS A 140 -8.97 -8.23 3.28
C LYS A 140 -8.46 -9.66 3.28
N ASP A 141 -8.11 -10.20 2.11
CA ASP A 141 -7.57 -11.55 1.99
C ASP A 141 -6.18 -11.65 2.60
N LEU A 142 -5.30 -10.67 2.34
CA LEU A 142 -3.99 -10.56 3.00
C LEU A 142 -4.12 -10.45 4.52
N HIS A 143 -5.08 -9.63 4.97
CA HIS A 143 -5.35 -9.50 6.39
C HIS A 143 -5.84 -10.82 7.00
N ARG A 144 -6.72 -11.56 6.31
CA ARG A 144 -7.23 -12.84 6.79
C ARG A 144 -6.10 -13.86 6.97
N GLU A 145 -5.21 -13.97 5.99
CA GLU A 145 -4.02 -14.84 6.04
C GLU A 145 -3.10 -14.45 7.20
N LEU A 146 -2.82 -13.15 7.36
CA LEU A 146 -1.99 -12.65 8.46
C LEU A 146 -2.56 -13.03 9.84
N MET A 147 -3.89 -12.95 9.98
CA MET A 147 -4.62 -13.23 11.22
C MET A 147 -4.89 -14.73 11.44
N GLU A 148 -4.65 -15.60 10.46
CA GLU A 148 -4.98 -17.02 10.57
C GLU A 148 -4.09 -17.68 11.63
N LYS A 149 -4.69 -18.03 12.79
CA LYS A 149 -4.04 -18.62 13.98
C LYS A 149 -3.10 -17.70 14.78
N GLY A 150 -2.87 -16.46 14.37
CA GLY A 150 -2.20 -15.41 15.15
C GLY A 150 -3.22 -14.46 15.78
N ARG A 151 -3.88 -14.82 16.89
CA ARG A 151 -4.81 -13.89 17.55
C ARG A 151 -4.05 -12.71 18.15
N THR A 152 -4.02 -11.59 17.45
CA THR A 152 -3.98 -10.26 18.06
C THR A 152 -4.94 -9.34 17.32
N VAL A 153 -5.97 -8.89 18.02
CA VAL A 153 -6.93 -7.85 17.60
C VAL A 153 -6.23 -6.47 17.61
N THR A 154 -4.90 -6.40 17.47
CA THR A 154 -4.16 -5.13 17.67
C THR A 154 -2.81 -5.10 16.94
N ARG A 155 -2.78 -4.23 15.93
CA ARG A 155 -1.72 -3.29 15.54
C ARG A 155 -0.38 -3.73 14.93
N GLY A 156 0.07 -4.97 15.02
CA GLY A 156 1.43 -5.33 14.60
C GLY A 156 1.70 -5.20 13.09
N LEU A 157 1.72 -6.31 12.37
CA LEU A 157 2.33 -6.34 11.02
C LEU A 157 1.48 -5.66 9.91
N MET A 158 0.27 -5.20 10.22
CA MET A 158 -0.64 -4.61 9.24
C MET A 158 -0.21 -3.21 8.79
N ASN A 159 0.43 -2.43 9.67
CA ASN A 159 0.77 -1.04 9.36
C ASN A 159 1.77 -0.95 8.20
N ARG A 160 2.69 -1.93 8.06
CA ARG A 160 3.67 -1.95 6.98
C ARG A 160 3.10 -2.44 5.65
N LEU A 161 2.28 -3.50 5.63
CA LEU A 161 1.63 -3.97 4.39
C LEU A 161 0.76 -2.88 3.74
N VAL A 162 0.06 -2.08 4.55
CA VAL A 162 -0.74 -0.96 4.06
C VAL A 162 0.17 0.14 3.46
N LEU A 163 1.26 0.51 4.14
CA LEU A 163 2.20 1.52 3.65
C LEU A 163 2.92 1.08 2.36
N GLU A 164 3.26 -0.19 2.24
CA GLU A 164 3.99 -0.73 1.09
C GLU A 164 3.09 -0.83 -0.16
N LEU A 165 1.81 -1.14 0.02
CA LEU A 165 0.83 -1.17 -1.08
C LEU A 165 0.35 0.24 -1.51
N GLU A 166 0.32 1.22 -0.60
CA GLU A 166 -0.01 2.61 -0.95
C GLU A 166 1.06 3.29 -1.81
N SER A 167 2.34 2.92 -1.62
CA SER A 167 3.48 3.45 -2.39
C SER A 167 3.42 3.16 -3.90
N VAL A 168 2.64 2.15 -4.30
CA VAL A 168 2.49 1.71 -5.71
C VAL A 168 1.38 2.46 -6.46
N SER A 169 0.52 3.23 -5.77
CA SER A 169 -0.74 3.73 -6.36
C SER A 169 -0.79 5.19 -6.81
N PHE A 170 0.33 5.93 -6.82
CA PHE A 170 0.29 7.38 -7.09
C PHE A 170 0.81 7.81 -8.47
N HIS A 171 -0.05 7.70 -9.49
CA HIS A 171 0.00 8.56 -10.69
C HIS A 171 -1.41 8.78 -11.28
N ARG A 172 -1.79 10.07 -11.43
CA ARG A 172 -2.96 10.62 -12.17
C ARG A 172 -2.41 11.19 -13.50
N LYS A 173 -3.08 11.28 -14.67
CA LYS A 173 -4.48 11.32 -15.15
C LYS A 173 -4.54 10.87 -16.65
N PRO A 174 -5.75 10.76 -17.27
CA PRO A 174 -6.19 11.88 -18.12
C PRO A 174 -7.62 12.39 -17.85
N LYS A 175 -7.91 13.55 -18.46
CA LYS A 175 -9.11 14.40 -18.36
C LYS A 175 -10.36 13.72 -18.92
N LEU A 176 -11.50 13.83 -18.22
CA LEU A 176 -12.83 13.74 -18.83
C LEU A 176 -13.56 15.07 -18.65
N ARG A 177 -13.99 15.63 -19.78
CA ARG A 177 -14.55 16.97 -19.96
C ARG A 177 -15.99 17.04 -19.45
N ARG A 178 -16.29 18.11 -18.71
CA ARG A 178 -17.63 18.68 -18.54
C ARG A 178 -18.26 18.93 -19.93
N ARG A 179 -19.09 18.04 -20.49
CA ARG A 179 -19.97 18.35 -21.65
C ARG A 179 -21.02 17.30 -22.03
N GLU A 180 -21.35 16.34 -21.16
CA GLU A 180 -22.39 15.33 -21.46
C GLU A 180 -23.68 15.49 -20.64
N TRP A 181 -23.84 16.62 -19.97
CA TRP A 181 -25.11 16.94 -19.30
C TRP A 181 -25.91 17.93 -20.14
N ARG A 182 -26.86 17.35 -20.87
CA ARG A 182 -28.08 17.95 -21.41
C ARG A 182 -27.95 18.83 -22.65
N THR A 183 -28.48 18.31 -23.76
CA THR A 183 -29.63 18.92 -24.43
C THR A 183 -29.67 20.44 -24.37
N LEU A 184 -28.79 21.09 -25.13
CA LEU A 184 -28.96 22.48 -25.52
C LEU A 184 -28.54 22.65 -26.97
N ARG A 185 -29.56 22.64 -27.84
CA ARG A 185 -29.59 23.31 -29.16
C ARG A 185 -28.96 22.47 -30.28
N ASN A 186 -29.68 21.87 -31.24
CA ASN A 186 -30.87 22.39 -31.92
C ASN A 186 -30.82 23.92 -32.09
N ILE A 187 -29.69 24.42 -32.60
CA ILE A 187 -29.58 25.76 -33.20
C ILE A 187 -28.71 25.62 -34.45
N CYS A 188 -29.27 26.06 -35.58
CA CYS A 188 -28.64 26.30 -36.87
C CYS A 188 -28.10 25.05 -37.58
N SER A 189 -28.87 24.32 -38.40
CA SER A 189 -29.52 24.82 -39.62
C SER A 189 -28.58 25.64 -40.50
N LEU A 190 -28.43 25.17 -41.75
CA LEU A 190 -28.26 25.98 -42.97
C LEU A 190 -26.86 26.51 -43.31
N ARG A 191 -26.52 26.25 -44.59
CA ARG A 191 -25.52 26.94 -45.45
C ARG A 191 -24.05 26.63 -45.12
N GLY A 192 -23.16 26.32 -46.06
CA GLY A 192 -23.23 26.27 -47.51
C GLY A 192 -21.81 26.10 -48.08
N ARG A 193 -21.74 25.47 -49.27
CA ARG A 193 -20.83 25.72 -50.42
C ARG A 193 -19.42 26.32 -50.15
N THR A 194 -18.35 25.57 -50.48
CA THR A 194 -17.44 25.70 -51.67
C THR A 194 -16.09 26.37 -51.33
N PRO A 195 -15.05 26.35 -52.19
CA PRO A 195 -14.31 25.18 -52.70
C PRO A 195 -12.77 25.40 -52.66
N ILE A 196 -11.96 24.36 -52.86
CA ILE A 196 -10.93 24.24 -53.94
C ILE A 196 -10.86 22.76 -54.30
#